data_AF-A0A3D1REN0-F1
#
_entry.id   AF-A0A3D1REN0-F1
#
_cell.length_a   1.000
_cell.length_b   1.000
_cell.length_c   1.000
_cell.angle_alpha   90.00
_cell.angle_beta   90.00
_cell.angle_gamma   90.00
#
_symmetry.space_group_name_H-M   'P 1'
#
loop_
_entity.id
_entity.type
_entity.pdbx_description
1 polymer ?
#
loop_
_entity_poly.entity_id
_entity_poly.type
_entity_poly.pdbx_seq_one_letter_code
_entity_poly.pdbx_strand_id
1 'polypeptide(L)'
;MPSTGGTWTLGVRVTHPVTGAIGTYTSTISVTEPTESKMKSFTSAHNGEKYFVALIEPAKPKIGINDYELAVYKRTSMMSFPADSTLTVMHTPEMPTMGHGSPNNVMPAHVGKGHYKGKVNFTMSGFWRIHMDYMHGTEVADSTQYFDITF
;
A
#
# COMPACT_ATOMS: atom_id res chain seq x y z
N MET A 1 -11.47 0.21 -10.34
CA MET A 1 -10.38 1.15 -10.69
C MET A 1 -10.17 2.03 -9.47
N PRO A 2 -8.92 2.38 -9.11
CA PRO A 2 -8.69 3.49 -8.19
C PRO A 2 -9.41 4.72 -8.74
N SER A 3 -10.03 5.51 -7.88
CA SER A 3 -10.58 6.79 -8.27
C SER A 3 -9.47 7.67 -8.83
N THR A 4 -9.71 8.31 -9.97
CA THR A 4 -8.85 9.40 -10.41
C THR A 4 -8.93 10.56 -9.42
N GLY A 5 -7.87 11.35 -9.32
CA GLY A 5 -7.91 12.67 -8.67
C GLY A 5 -9.15 13.48 -9.08
N GLY A 6 -9.63 14.33 -8.18
CA GLY A 6 -10.86 15.10 -8.38
C GLY A 6 -11.42 15.72 -7.09
N THR A 7 -12.65 16.21 -7.18
CA THR A 7 -13.35 16.80 -6.04
C THR A 7 -14.22 15.75 -5.38
N TRP A 8 -13.97 15.52 -4.09
CA TRP A 8 -14.75 14.61 -3.25
C TRP A 8 -15.60 15.40 -2.27
N THR A 9 -16.69 14.80 -1.80
CA THR A 9 -17.53 15.39 -0.74
C THR A 9 -17.25 14.65 0.57
N LEU A 10 -16.74 15.38 1.56
CA LEU A 10 -16.62 14.92 2.94
C LEU A 10 -17.90 15.29 3.70
N GLY A 11 -18.63 14.27 4.15
CA GLY A 11 -19.76 14.43 5.07
C GLY A 11 -19.34 14.06 6.50
N VAL A 12 -19.50 15.00 7.43
CA VAL A 12 -19.29 14.80 8.87
C VAL A 12 -20.62 14.85 9.58
N ARG A 13 -20.99 13.76 10.27
CA ARG A 13 -22.17 13.69 11.12
C ARG A 13 -21.74 13.85 12.58
N VAL A 14 -22.24 14.89 13.23
CA VAL A 14 -21.94 15.22 14.64
C VAL A 14 -23.19 14.94 15.47
N THR A 15 -23.02 14.25 16.60
CA THR A 15 -24.10 14.00 17.56
C THR A 15 -23.77 14.72 18.87
N HIS A 16 -24.66 15.58 19.35
CA HIS A 16 -24.51 16.28 20.61
C HIS A 16 -24.68 15.28 21.77
N PRO A 17 -23.69 15.12 22.67
CA PRO A 17 -23.64 14.00 23.61
C PRO A 17 -24.71 14.04 24.70
N VAL A 18 -25.27 15.21 25.00
CA VAL A 18 -26.25 15.38 26.09
C VAL A 18 -27.68 15.41 25.58
N THR A 19 -27.92 16.05 24.45
CA THR A 19 -29.28 16.26 23.91
C THR A 19 -29.64 15.27 22.80
N GLY A 20 -28.66 14.53 22.26
CA GLY A 20 -28.85 13.65 21.11
C GLY A 20 -29.09 14.39 19.78
N ALA A 21 -29.02 15.72 19.76
CA ALA A 21 -29.20 16.50 18.54
C ALA A 21 -28.12 16.14 17.51
N ILE A 22 -28.52 15.95 16.25
CA ILE A 22 -27.61 15.56 15.16
C ILE A 22 -27.46 16.74 14.20
N GLY A 23 -26.23 17.11 13.91
CA GLY A 23 -25.87 18.05 12.85
C GLY A 23 -25.06 17.34 11.76
N THR A 24 -25.20 17.80 10.52
CA THR A 24 -24.38 17.34 9.40
C THR A 24 -23.65 18.51 8.78
N TYR A 25 -22.34 18.38 8.61
CA TYR A 25 -21.51 19.30 7.87
C TYR A 25 -21.02 18.60 6.61
N THR A 26 -21.13 19.27 5.47
CA THR A 26 -20.58 18.78 4.20
C THR A 26 -19.58 19.81 3.67
N SER A 27 -18.43 19.32 3.21
CA SER A 27 -17.44 20.14 2.52
C SER A 27 -16.90 19.37 1.32
N THR A 28 -16.46 20.12 0.31
CA THR A 28 -15.63 19.54 -0.73
C THR A 28 -14.19 19.40 -0.23
N ILE A 29 -13.51 18.36 -0.69
CA ILE A 29 -12.08 18.16 -0.53
C ILE A 29 -11.47 17.88 -1.91
N SER A 30 -10.30 18.45 -2.18
CA SER A 30 -9.56 18.16 -3.40
C SER A 30 -8.65 16.95 -3.15
N VAL A 31 -8.78 15.94 -4.00
CA VAL A 31 -7.93 14.75 -4.00
C VAL A 31 -7.02 14.82 -5.22
N THR A 32 -5.73 14.87 -4.98
CA THR A 32 -4.72 14.88 -6.04
C THR A 32 -4.25 13.45 -6.31
N GLU A 33 -4.15 13.07 -7.58
CA GLU A 33 -3.56 11.80 -7.97
C GLU A 33 -2.06 11.81 -7.62
N PRO A 34 -1.52 10.79 -6.95
CA PRO A 34 -0.10 10.74 -6.68
C PRO A 34 0.68 10.51 -7.99
N THR A 35 1.85 11.14 -8.10
CA THR A 35 2.76 10.94 -9.26
C THR A 35 3.13 9.48 -9.41
N GLU A 36 3.42 8.81 -8.30
CA GLU A 36 3.71 7.38 -8.24
C GLU A 36 2.55 6.65 -7.57
N SER A 37 2.08 5.58 -8.20
CA SER A 37 0.95 4.79 -7.72
C SER A 37 1.21 4.23 -6.33
N LYS A 38 0.33 4.54 -5.36
CA LYS A 38 0.36 4.02 -3.99
C LYS A 38 -0.51 2.79 -3.77
N MET A 39 -1.27 2.35 -4.76
CA MET A 39 -2.09 1.13 -4.70
C MET A 39 -1.93 0.31 -5.97
N LYS A 40 -1.69 -0.99 -5.82
CA LYS A 40 -1.66 -1.99 -6.89
C LYS A 40 -2.72 -3.06 -6.66
N SER A 41 -3.06 -3.79 -7.71
CA SER A 41 -3.95 -4.94 -7.60
C SER A 41 -3.50 -6.05 -8.53
N PHE A 42 -3.62 -7.30 -8.09
CA PHE A 42 -3.29 -8.47 -8.90
C PHE A 42 -4.34 -9.57 -8.70
N THR A 43 -4.43 -10.46 -9.67
CA THR A 43 -5.17 -11.71 -9.54
C THR A 43 -4.16 -12.78 -9.16
N SER A 44 -4.38 -13.42 -8.03
CA SER A 44 -3.48 -14.42 -7.48
C SER A 44 -3.38 -15.64 -8.39
N ALA A 45 -2.15 -16.06 -8.69
CA ALA A 45 -1.89 -17.25 -9.49
C ALA A 45 -2.26 -18.55 -8.76
N HIS A 46 -2.19 -18.59 -7.43
CA HIS A 46 -2.43 -19.82 -6.67
C HIS A 46 -3.92 -20.17 -6.51
N ASN A 47 -4.82 -19.18 -6.52
CA ASN A 47 -6.24 -19.42 -6.25
C ASN A 47 -7.23 -18.55 -7.06
N GLY A 48 -6.75 -17.66 -7.93
CA GLY A 48 -7.58 -16.76 -8.73
C GLY A 48 -8.26 -15.62 -7.95
N GLU A 49 -8.01 -15.48 -6.65
CA GLU A 49 -8.57 -14.38 -5.85
C GLU A 49 -7.92 -13.04 -6.23
N LYS A 50 -8.65 -11.95 -6.06
CA LYS A 50 -8.15 -10.60 -6.39
C LYS A 50 -7.70 -9.84 -5.14
N TYR A 51 -6.44 -9.43 -5.15
CA TYR A 51 -5.80 -8.71 -4.06
C TYR A 51 -5.56 -7.25 -4.42
N PHE A 52 -5.55 -6.41 -3.39
CA PHE A 52 -5.24 -4.98 -3.45
C PHE A 52 -4.18 -4.70 -2.40
N VAL A 53 -3.10 -4.02 -2.81
CA VAL A 53 -1.98 -3.73 -1.93
C VAL A 53 -1.70 -2.24 -1.96
N ALA A 54 -1.62 -1.63 -0.78
CA ALA A 54 -1.37 -0.21 -0.62
C ALA A 54 -0.04 0.03 0.09
N LEU A 55 0.80 0.90 -0.48
CA LEU A 55 2.02 1.41 0.12
C LEU A 55 1.68 2.55 1.08
N ILE A 56 2.02 2.36 2.36
CA ILE A 56 1.76 3.32 3.44
C ILE A 56 3.05 4.07 3.78
N GLU A 57 4.15 3.35 4.04
CA GLU A 57 5.46 3.92 4.33
C GLU A 57 6.53 3.41 3.36
N PRO A 58 7.53 4.23 2.99
CA PRO A 58 7.82 5.55 3.55
C PRO A 58 7.00 6.70 2.91
N ALA A 59 6.38 7.53 3.74
CA ALA A 59 5.71 8.77 3.33
C ALA A 59 6.70 9.90 3.03
N LYS A 60 7.86 9.90 3.71
CA LYS A 60 8.98 10.84 3.49
C LYS A 60 10.28 10.03 3.40
N PRO A 61 10.58 9.46 2.23
CA PRO A 61 11.76 8.64 2.05
C PRO A 61 13.06 9.44 2.29
N LYS A 62 14.10 8.77 2.77
CA LYS A 62 15.43 9.34 2.99
C LYS A 62 16.54 8.37 2.58
N ILE A 63 17.74 8.89 2.38
CA ILE A 63 18.94 8.06 2.24
C ILE A 63 19.17 7.30 3.56
N GLY A 64 19.44 6.00 3.44
CA GLY A 64 19.57 5.05 4.54
C GLY A 64 18.30 4.24 4.76
N ILE A 65 18.17 3.72 5.98
CA ILE A 65 17.08 2.81 6.36
C ILE A 65 15.79 3.61 6.62
N ASN A 66 14.72 3.18 5.96
CA ASN A 66 13.36 3.68 6.09
C ASN A 66 12.47 2.61 6.68
N ASP A 67 11.49 3.03 7.48
CA ASP A 67 10.38 2.15 7.81
C ASP A 67 9.55 1.90 6.56
N TYR A 68 9.13 0.65 6.40
CA TYR A 68 8.39 0.20 5.24
C TYR A 68 7.09 -0.44 5.71
N GLU A 69 5.97 0.01 5.16
CA GLU A 69 4.64 -0.47 5.55
C GLU A 69 3.73 -0.63 4.34
N LEU A 70 3.11 -1.80 4.26
CA LEU A 70 2.09 -2.14 3.27
C LEU A 70 0.81 -2.59 3.97
N ALA A 71 -0.33 -2.40 3.32
CA ALA A 71 -1.58 -3.05 3.68
C ALA A 71 -2.12 -3.89 2.53
N VAL A 72 -2.52 -5.14 2.83
CA VAL A 72 -3.08 -6.10 1.88
C VAL A 72 -4.56 -6.31 2.16
N TYR A 73 -5.38 -6.22 1.12
CA TYR A 73 -6.81 -6.48 1.16
C TYR A 73 -7.20 -7.47 0.07
N LYS A 74 -8.23 -8.27 0.33
CA LYS A 74 -8.78 -9.23 -0.62
C LYS A 74 -10.19 -8.85 -1.01
N ARG A 75 -10.52 -8.93 -2.30
CA ARG A 75 -11.90 -8.75 -2.77
C ARG A 75 -12.75 -9.98 -2.47
N THR A 76 -13.79 -9.81 -1.66
CA THR A 76 -14.82 -10.83 -1.39
C THR A 76 -16.12 -10.57 -2.15
N SER A 77 -16.42 -9.31 -2.47
CA SER A 77 -17.53 -8.91 -3.33
C SER A 77 -17.19 -7.61 -4.07
N MET A 78 -18.11 -7.07 -4.88
CA MET A 78 -17.90 -5.77 -5.54
C MET A 78 -17.69 -4.60 -4.56
N MET A 79 -18.18 -4.72 -3.32
CA MET A 79 -18.15 -3.66 -2.31
C MET A 79 -17.45 -4.07 -1.01
N SER A 80 -16.83 -5.25 -0.96
CA SER A 80 -16.24 -5.80 0.26
C SER A 80 -14.79 -6.22 0.01
N PHE A 81 -13.89 -5.54 0.71
CA PHE A 81 -12.44 -5.71 0.59
C PHE A 81 -11.82 -5.87 1.99
N PRO A 82 -12.11 -6.97 2.73
CA PRO A 82 -11.50 -7.19 4.04
C PRO A 82 -9.98 -7.28 3.95
N ALA A 83 -9.33 -6.95 5.06
CA ALA A 83 -7.89 -7.13 5.22
C ALA A 83 -7.50 -8.60 5.06
N ASP A 84 -6.39 -8.86 4.38
CA ASP A 84 -5.82 -10.19 4.22
C ASP A 84 -4.49 -10.32 4.97
N SER A 85 -4.33 -11.45 5.65
CA SER A 85 -3.17 -11.77 6.48
C SER A 85 -2.55 -13.13 6.13
N THR A 86 -2.92 -13.68 4.97
CA THR A 86 -2.57 -15.05 4.55
C THR A 86 -1.35 -15.10 3.64
N LEU A 87 -0.91 -13.96 3.13
CA LEU A 87 0.24 -13.85 2.24
C LEU A 87 1.53 -13.60 3.03
N THR A 88 2.61 -14.23 2.59
CA THR A 88 3.97 -13.78 2.92
C THR A 88 4.38 -12.73 1.90
N VAL A 89 4.92 -11.61 2.37
CA VAL A 89 5.35 -10.50 1.52
C VAL A 89 6.88 -10.43 1.54
N MET A 90 7.48 -10.32 0.37
CA MET A 90 8.91 -10.07 0.20
C MET A 90 9.11 -8.88 -0.73
N HIS A 91 10.24 -8.20 -0.59
CA HIS A 91 10.56 -7.08 -1.46
C HIS A 91 12.03 -7.04 -1.85
N THR A 92 12.30 -6.53 -3.04
CA THR A 92 13.65 -6.30 -3.55
C THR A 92 13.74 -4.89 -4.14
N PRO A 93 14.46 -3.96 -3.49
CA PRO A 93 14.66 -2.61 -4.02
C PRO A 93 15.76 -2.60 -5.08
N GLU A 94 15.53 -1.83 -6.14
CA GLU A 94 16.44 -1.65 -7.27
C GLU A 94 16.37 -0.20 -7.77
N MET A 95 17.49 0.37 -8.21
CA MET A 95 17.53 1.54 -9.10
C MET A 95 17.61 1.03 -10.55
N PRO A 96 16.49 0.98 -11.30
CA PRO A 96 16.44 0.24 -12.57
C PRO A 96 17.37 0.78 -13.66
N THR A 97 17.70 2.08 -13.62
CA THR A 97 18.57 2.73 -14.62
C THR A 97 20.01 2.23 -14.57
N MET A 98 20.42 1.61 -13.46
CA MET A 98 21.79 1.17 -13.23
C MET A 98 21.87 -0.26 -12.64
N GLY A 99 20.74 -0.96 -12.52
CA GLY A 99 20.68 -2.32 -11.97
C GLY A 99 21.21 -2.42 -10.54
N HIS A 100 21.04 -1.35 -9.75
CA HIS A 100 21.66 -1.24 -8.42
C HIS A 100 20.67 -1.55 -7.30
N GLY A 101 20.89 -2.64 -6.56
CA GLY A 101 20.08 -3.00 -5.40
C GLY A 101 20.54 -2.32 -4.10
N SER A 102 19.89 -2.64 -2.98
CA SER A 102 20.34 -2.18 -1.66
C SER A 102 20.49 -3.32 -0.64
N PRO A 103 21.46 -3.23 0.28
CA PRO A 103 21.61 -4.20 1.37
C PRO A 103 20.80 -3.80 2.61
N ASN A 104 20.74 -4.69 3.62
CA ASN A 104 20.18 -4.43 4.95
C ASN A 104 18.67 -4.12 4.97
N ASN A 105 17.93 -4.65 3.98
CA ASN A 105 16.47 -4.64 3.98
C ASN A 105 15.93 -5.67 4.98
N VAL A 106 14.77 -5.39 5.57
CA VAL A 106 14.06 -6.30 6.48
C VAL A 106 12.71 -6.62 5.84
N MET A 107 12.48 -7.89 5.52
CA MET A 107 11.25 -8.31 4.86
C MET A 107 10.01 -7.93 5.69
N PRO A 108 8.89 -7.53 5.04
CA PRO A 108 7.73 -7.05 5.76
C PRO A 108 7.03 -8.22 6.47
N ALA A 109 6.92 -8.15 7.79
CA ALA A 109 6.20 -9.13 8.60
C ALA A 109 4.79 -8.63 8.90
N HIS A 110 3.81 -9.53 8.88
CA HIS A 110 2.43 -9.20 9.22
C HIS A 110 2.32 -8.75 10.69
N VAL A 111 1.67 -7.61 10.93
CA VAL A 111 1.46 -7.00 12.26
C VAL A 111 -0.01 -6.89 12.66
N GLY A 112 -0.93 -7.45 11.88
CA GLY A 112 -2.36 -7.44 12.14
C GLY A 112 -3.16 -6.58 11.16
N LYS A 113 -4.44 -6.92 10.98
CA LYS A 113 -5.38 -6.19 10.11
C LYS A 113 -4.87 -5.98 8.68
N GLY A 114 -4.08 -6.93 8.17
CA GLY A 114 -3.50 -6.90 6.83
C GLY A 114 -2.34 -5.95 6.65
N HIS A 115 -1.83 -5.35 7.73
CA HIS A 115 -0.63 -4.53 7.69
C HIS A 115 0.64 -5.39 7.79
N TYR A 116 1.65 -5.04 7.00
CA TYR A 116 2.96 -5.67 6.97
C TYR A 116 4.02 -4.62 7.17
N LYS A 117 4.93 -4.81 8.14
CA LYS A 117 5.99 -3.85 8.48
C LYS A 117 7.36 -4.46 8.31
N GLY A 118 8.23 -3.72 7.65
CA GLY A 118 9.62 -4.08 7.40
C GLY A 118 10.50 -2.84 7.35
N LYS A 119 11.64 -2.97 6.67
CA LYS A 119 12.55 -1.86 6.43
C LYS A 119 13.09 -1.94 5.01
N VAL A 120 13.14 -0.79 4.35
CA VAL A 120 13.78 -0.64 3.04
C VAL A 120 14.93 0.35 3.17
N ASN A 121 16.10 0.00 2.64
CA ASN A 121 17.29 0.83 2.65
C ASN A 121 17.49 1.47 1.28
N PHE A 122 17.63 2.79 1.22
CA PHE A 122 17.98 3.49 -0.01
C PHE A 122 19.39 4.04 0.12
N THR A 123 20.35 3.48 -0.60
CA THR A 123 21.76 3.88 -0.46
C THR A 123 22.09 5.22 -1.11
N MET A 124 21.22 5.71 -1.98
CA MET A 124 21.34 6.95 -2.75
C MET A 124 19.94 7.55 -2.95
N SER A 125 19.86 8.86 -3.17
CA SER A 125 18.63 9.52 -3.64
C SER A 125 18.33 9.17 -5.10
N GLY A 126 17.12 9.44 -5.55
CA GLY A 126 16.69 9.21 -6.93
C GLY A 126 15.56 8.20 -7.06
N PHE A 127 15.42 7.65 -8.26
CA PHE A 127 14.35 6.72 -8.61
C PHE A 127 14.68 5.29 -8.16
N TRP A 128 13.83 4.77 -7.29
CA TRP A 128 13.85 3.39 -6.81
C TRP A 128 12.57 2.68 -7.21
N ARG A 129 12.72 1.41 -7.60
CA ARG A 129 11.63 0.45 -7.75
C ARG A 129 11.77 -0.61 -6.66
N ILE A 130 10.69 -0.80 -5.90
CA ILE A 130 10.59 -1.87 -4.92
C ILE A 130 9.76 -2.97 -5.56
N HIS A 131 10.42 -4.02 -6.05
CA HIS A 131 9.76 -5.23 -6.55
C HIS A 131 9.13 -5.99 -5.40
N MET A 132 7.97 -6.58 -5.65
CA MET A 132 7.17 -7.24 -4.63
C MET A 132 6.87 -8.68 -5.03
N ASP A 133 7.15 -9.60 -4.11
CA ASP A 133 6.75 -11.00 -4.24
C ASP A 133 5.74 -11.33 -3.13
N TYR A 134 4.61 -11.91 -3.54
CA TYR A 134 3.54 -12.36 -2.68
C TYR A 134 3.43 -13.88 -2.77
N MET A 135 3.50 -14.54 -1.63
CA MET A 135 3.47 -16.01 -1.51
C MET A 135 2.30 -16.45 -0.63
N HIS A 136 1.69 -17.59 -0.94
CA HIS A 136 0.81 -18.31 -0.01
C HIS A 136 1.47 -19.64 0.35
N GLY A 137 2.04 -19.73 1.55
CA GLY A 137 2.94 -20.84 1.89
C GLY A 137 4.13 -20.89 0.92
N THR A 138 4.22 -21.96 0.13
CA THR A 138 5.26 -22.15 -0.89
C THR A 138 4.79 -21.81 -2.31
N GLU A 139 3.54 -21.43 -2.50
CA GLU A 139 2.97 -21.10 -3.81
C GLU A 139 3.09 -19.61 -4.11
N VAL A 140 3.43 -19.26 -5.36
CA VAL A 140 3.49 -17.87 -5.80
C VAL A 140 2.06 -17.35 -6.00
N ALA A 141 1.70 -16.29 -5.29
CA ALA A 141 0.47 -15.56 -5.51
C ALA A 141 0.66 -14.48 -6.60
N ASP A 142 1.74 -13.70 -6.54
CA ASP A 142 2.17 -12.77 -7.59
C ASP A 142 3.63 -12.36 -7.39
N SER A 143 4.36 -12.14 -8.48
CA SER A 143 5.76 -11.64 -8.49
C SER A 143 5.97 -10.53 -9.52
N THR A 144 4.90 -9.84 -9.88
CA THR A 144 4.90 -8.85 -10.99
C THR A 144 4.65 -7.43 -10.50
N GLN A 145 4.14 -7.26 -9.27
CA GLN A 145 3.92 -5.94 -8.72
C GLN A 145 5.22 -5.28 -8.28
N TYR A 146 5.20 -3.95 -8.34
CA TYR A 146 6.25 -3.11 -7.79
C TYR A 146 5.67 -1.76 -7.35
N PHE A 147 6.37 -1.09 -6.45
CA PHE A 147 6.13 0.32 -6.12
C PHE A 147 7.33 1.16 -6.52
N ASP A 148 7.05 2.25 -7.22
CA ASP A 148 8.04 3.25 -7.59
C ASP A 148 8.09 4.33 -6.50
N ILE A 149 9.31 4.74 -6.12
CA ILE A 149 9.59 5.78 -5.13
C ILE A 149 10.72 6.67 -5.64
N THR A 150 10.45 7.97 -5.78
CA THR A 150 11.45 9.00 -6.12
C THR A 150 11.58 10.02 -5.01
N PHE A 151 12.80 10.28 -4.55
CA PHE A 151 13.10 11.27 -3.51
C PHE A 151 14.52 11.86 -3.63
#